data_AF-A0A8I6AHU8-F1
#
_entry.id   AF-A0A8I6AHU8-F1
#
_cell.length_a   1.000
_cell.length_b   1.000
_cell.length_c   1.000
_cell.angle_alpha   90.00
_cell.angle_beta   90.00
_cell.angle_gamma   90.00
#
_symmetry.space_group_name_H-M   'P 1'
#
loop_
_entity.id
_entity.type
_entity.pdbx_description
1 polymer ?
#
loop_
_entity_poly.entity_id
_entity_poly.type
_entity_poly.pdbx_seq_one_letter_code
_entity_poly.pdbx_strand_id
1 'polypeptide(L)'
;MYVFPKISLRPEVENYLKESFLNEEVVSASSQQEAERNFETLLLRLSHPPLFTTVRVNTHLGSVEHVRGLLLEELQKQFGGSSIPVLQHPALPDVLLIPMTGPSYESWRCRFCVF
;
A
#
# COMPACT_ATOMS: atom_id res chain seq x y z
N MET A 1 15.24 -0.69 -0.76
CA MET A 1 15.54 0.76 -0.73
C MET A 1 14.22 1.51 -0.77
N TYR A 2 13.98 2.41 0.18
CA TYR A 2 12.88 3.36 0.09
C TYR A 2 13.27 4.44 -0.92
N VAL A 3 12.42 4.67 -1.92
CA VAL A 3 12.69 5.64 -2.99
C VAL A 3 12.19 7.02 -2.59
N PHE A 4 11.14 7.09 -1.78
CA PHE A 4 10.59 8.34 -1.27
C PHE A 4 11.14 8.66 0.13
N PRO A 5 11.39 9.95 0.43
CA PRO A 5 11.70 10.38 1.79
C PRO A 5 10.49 10.15 2.71
N LYS A 6 10.69 10.28 4.03
CA LYS A 6 9.57 10.24 4.97
C LYS A 6 8.54 11.32 4.66
N ILE A 7 7.29 11.07 5.01
CA ILE A 7 6.18 11.99 4.73
C ILE A 7 6.50 13.37 5.37
N SER A 8 6.31 14.43 4.59
CA SER A 8 6.53 15.79 5.07
C SER A 8 5.32 16.25 5.88
N LEU A 9 5.48 16.36 7.19
CA LEU A 9 4.45 16.84 8.11
C LEU A 9 4.87 18.19 8.69
N ARG A 10 3.89 18.96 9.16
CA ARG A 10 4.20 20.13 9.97
C ARG A 10 4.80 19.68 11.31
N PRO A 11 5.80 20.38 11.87
CA PRO A 11 6.47 19.96 13.10
C PRO A 11 5.49 19.69 14.26
N GLU A 12 4.46 20.51 14.42
CA GLU A 12 3.44 20.34 15.45
C GLU A 12 2.66 19.03 15.30
N VAL A 13 2.41 18.58 14.07
CA VAL A 13 1.70 17.33 13.78
C VAL A 13 2.61 16.13 14.00
N GLU A 14 3.87 16.21 13.55
CA GLU A 14 4.84 15.13 13.76
C GLU A 14 5.11 14.91 15.25
N ASN A 15 5.24 15.98 16.04
CA ASN A 15 5.41 15.89 17.49
C ASN A 15 4.19 15.27 18.18
N TYR A 16 2.97 15.71 17.81
CA TYR A 16 1.75 15.12 18.35
C TYR A 16 1.64 13.62 18.06
N LEU A 17 1.94 13.20 16.83
CA LEU A 17 1.96 11.79 16.47
C LEU A 17 3.06 11.07 17.25
N LYS A 18 4.26 11.64 17.38
CA LYS A 18 5.35 11.04 18.15
C LYS A 18 4.94 10.78 19.60
N GLU A 19 4.34 11.75 20.28
CA GLU A 19 3.84 11.59 21.66
C GLU A 19 2.81 10.46 21.76
N SER A 20 1.92 10.34 20.77
CA SER A 20 0.89 9.29 20.74
C SER A 20 1.49 7.88 20.53
N PHE A 21 2.48 7.76 19.64
CA PHE A 21 3.12 6.48 19.29
C PHE A 21 4.25 6.08 20.25
N LEU A 22 4.70 6.97 21.14
CA LEU A 22 5.68 6.72 22.21
C LEU A 22 5.05 6.82 23.60
N ASN A 23 3.76 6.49 23.73
CA ASN A 23 3.09 6.47 25.02
C ASN A 23 3.70 5.41 25.98
N GLU A 24 3.39 5.53 27.27
CA GLU A 24 3.95 4.65 28.30
C GLU A 24 3.65 3.16 28.08
N GLU A 25 2.48 2.81 27.54
CA GLU A 25 2.09 1.44 27.26
C GLU A 25 2.99 0.83 26.17
N VAL A 26 3.21 1.56 25.07
CA VAL A 26 4.07 1.13 23.96
C VAL A 26 5.52 1.04 24.42
N VAL A 27 6.03 2.06 25.12
CA VAL A 27 7.41 2.07 25.61
C VAL A 27 7.65 0.94 26.61
N SER A 28 6.68 0.64 27.47
CA SER A 28 6.77 -0.49 28.41
C SER A 28 6.76 -1.85 27.70
N ALA A 29 6.08 -1.96 26.56
CA ALA A 29 5.98 -3.20 25.80
C ALA A 29 7.18 -3.48 24.89
N SER A 30 7.79 -2.45 24.28
CA SER A 30 8.85 -2.62 23.24
C SER A 30 10.12 -1.81 23.46
N SER A 31 10.28 -1.08 24.57
CA SER A 31 11.35 -0.08 24.80
C SER A 31 11.22 1.20 23.97
N GLN A 32 11.82 2.29 24.47
CA GLN A 32 11.78 3.60 23.83
C GLN A 32 12.48 3.59 22.46
N GLN A 33 13.65 2.95 22.35
CA GLN A 33 14.43 2.94 21.11
C GLN A 33 13.70 2.19 19.99
N GLU A 34 13.02 1.10 20.30
CA GLU A 34 12.24 0.36 19.31
C GLU A 34 10.98 1.13 18.89
N ALA A 35 10.30 1.77 19.85
CA ALA A 35 9.14 2.61 19.57
C ALA A 35 9.51 3.78 18.64
N GLU A 36 10.62 4.47 18.91
CA GLU A 36 11.17 5.53 18.04
C GLU A 36 11.49 4.99 16.63
N ARG A 37 12.16 3.84 16.54
CA ARG A 37 12.49 3.22 15.26
C ARG A 37 11.24 2.83 14.46
N ASN A 38 10.22 2.29 15.14
CA ASN A 38 8.96 1.90 14.53
C ASN A 38 8.19 3.12 14.02
N PHE A 39 8.19 4.22 14.79
CA PHE A 39 7.59 5.49 14.37
C PHE A 39 8.27 6.07 13.13
N GLU A 40 9.61 6.15 13.09
CA GLU A 40 10.33 6.63 11.90
C GLU A 40 10.10 5.71 10.69
N THR A 41 10.04 4.39 10.92
CA THR A 41 9.72 3.41 9.85
C THR A 41 8.31 3.61 9.30
N LEU A 42 7.35 3.94 10.16
CA LEU A 42 5.98 4.25 9.76
C LEU A 42 5.94 5.49 8.85
N LEU A 43 6.57 6.60 9.27
CA LEU A 43 6.62 7.82 8.48
C LEU A 43 7.29 7.63 7.11
N LEU A 44 8.30 6.75 7.03
CA LEU A 44 8.92 6.35 5.76
C LEU A 44 7.95 5.54 4.87
N ARG A 45 7.22 4.59 5.45
CA ARG A 45 6.29 3.72 4.69
C ARG A 45 5.08 4.48 4.16
N LEU A 46 4.59 5.49 4.88
CA LEU A 46 3.42 6.28 4.47
C LEU A 46 3.65 7.06 3.17
N SER A 47 4.90 7.37 2.81
CA SER A 47 5.23 8.00 1.53
C SER A 47 5.17 7.05 0.32
N HIS A 48 5.02 5.76 0.56
CA HIS A 48 5.03 4.75 -0.50
C HIS A 48 3.61 4.22 -0.72
N PRO A 49 3.21 3.96 -1.98
CA PRO A 49 1.94 3.32 -2.25
C PRO A 49 1.92 1.89 -1.66
N PRO A 50 0.73 1.36 -1.33
CA PRO A 50 0.58 -0.02 -0.92
C PRO A 50 1.12 -1.00 -1.97
N LEU A 51 1.62 -2.15 -1.52
CA LEU A 51 2.15 -3.20 -2.41
C LEU A 51 1.07 -3.88 -3.25
N PHE A 52 -0.20 -3.77 -2.83
CA PHE A 52 -1.33 -4.36 -3.52
C PHE A 52 -2.43 -3.33 -3.71
N THR A 53 -2.92 -3.24 -4.94
CA THR A 53 -4.21 -2.63 -5.23
C THR A 53 -5.29 -3.67 -4.94
N THR A 54 -6.29 -3.29 -4.16
CA THR A 54 -7.37 -4.18 -3.73
C THR A 54 -8.66 -3.81 -4.47
N VAL A 55 -9.42 -4.82 -4.90
CA VAL A 55 -10.71 -4.62 -5.58
C VAL A 55 -11.73 -5.55 -4.95
N ARG A 56 -12.84 -5.00 -4.45
CA ARG A 56 -13.97 -5.78 -3.96
C ARG A 56 -14.91 -6.10 -5.13
N VAL A 57 -15.21 -7.38 -5.33
CA VAL A 57 -16.13 -7.88 -6.33
C VAL A 57 -17.57 -7.64 -5.86
N ASN A 58 -18.40 -7.07 -6.73
CA ASN A 58 -19.84 -7.03 -6.49
C ASN A 58 -20.47 -8.39 -6.81
N THR A 59 -20.51 -9.27 -5.83
CA THR A 59 -20.98 -10.66 -5.97
C THR A 59 -22.46 -10.80 -6.31
N HIS A 60 -23.25 -9.73 -6.18
CA HIS A 60 -24.65 -9.70 -6.64
C HIS A 60 -24.77 -9.66 -8.18
N LEU A 61 -23.78 -9.12 -8.89
CA LEU A 61 -23.82 -8.93 -10.34
C LEU A 61 -22.89 -9.87 -11.11
N GLY A 62 -21.91 -10.48 -10.44
CA GLY A 62 -20.97 -11.40 -11.07
C GLY A 62 -20.18 -12.21 -10.06
N SER A 63 -19.78 -13.42 -10.43
CA SER A 63 -18.92 -14.26 -9.58
C SER A 63 -17.49 -13.72 -9.55
N VAL A 64 -16.76 -14.07 -8.48
CA VAL A 64 -15.35 -13.66 -8.29
C VAL A 64 -14.47 -14.14 -9.44
N GLU A 65 -14.63 -15.40 -9.88
CA GLU A 65 -13.86 -15.94 -11.01
C GLU A 65 -14.18 -15.22 -12.33
N HIS A 66 -15.45 -14.88 -12.58
CA HIS A 66 -15.82 -14.14 -13.78
C HIS A 66 -15.20 -12.75 -13.81
N VAL A 67 -15.32 -11.98 -12.72
CA VAL A 67 -14.74 -10.63 -12.61
C VAL A 67 -13.22 -10.68 -12.65
N ARG A 68 -12.60 -11.69 -12.05
CA ARG A 68 -11.16 -11.93 -12.12
C ARG A 68 -10.70 -12.13 -13.57
N GLY A 69 -11.43 -12.91 -14.37
CA GLY A 69 -11.16 -13.08 -15.80
C GLY A 69 -11.21 -11.76 -16.57
N LEU A 70 -12.26 -10.97 -16.37
CA LEU A 70 -12.40 -9.64 -16.98
C LEU A 70 -11.26 -8.68 -16.58
N LEU A 71 -10.86 -8.70 -15.31
CA LEU A 71 -9.74 -7.89 -14.83
C LEU A 71 -8.41 -8.31 -15.45
N LEU A 72 -8.15 -9.61 -15.62
CA LEU A 72 -6.95 -10.09 -16.29
C LEU A 72 -6.88 -9.60 -17.75
N GLU A 73 -7.98 -9.68 -18.48
CA GLU A 73 -8.06 -9.16 -19.86
C GLU A 73 -7.81 -7.65 -19.92
N GLU A 74 -8.38 -6.89 -18.98
CA GLU A 74 -8.22 -5.44 -18.94
C GLU A 74 -6.79 -5.03 -18.58
N LEU A 75 -6.18 -5.70 -17.61
CA LEU A 75 -4.77 -5.47 -17.26
C LEU A 75 -3.84 -5.80 -18.43
N GLN A 76 -4.10 -6.87 -19.17
CA GLN A 76 -3.32 -7.18 -20.38
C GLN A 76 -3.40 -6.06 -21.43
N LYS A 77 -4.58 -5.46 -21.63
CA LYS A 77 -4.75 -4.31 -22.52
C LYS A 77 -3.98 -3.08 -22.04
N GLN A 78 -4.04 -2.77 -20.75
CA GLN A 78 -3.42 -1.57 -20.18
C GLN A 78 -1.89 -1.66 -20.10
N PHE A 79 -1.34 -2.86 -19.86
CA PHE A 79 0.09 -3.07 -19.64
C PHE A 79 0.79 -3.76 -20.83
N GLY A 80 0.26 -3.60 -22.05
CA GLY A 80 0.93 -4.00 -23.28
C GLY A 80 1.22 -5.51 -23.38
N GLY A 81 0.33 -6.35 -22.87
CA GLY A 81 0.49 -7.80 -22.85
C GLY A 81 1.30 -8.35 -21.67
N SER A 82 1.75 -7.50 -20.75
CA SER A 82 2.37 -7.95 -19.50
C SER A 82 1.36 -8.71 -18.65
N SER A 83 1.69 -9.95 -18.26
CA SER A 83 0.83 -10.76 -17.41
C SER A 83 1.00 -10.34 -15.95
N ILE A 84 0.09 -9.49 -15.46
CA ILE A 84 -0.01 -9.15 -14.04
C ILE A 84 -1.00 -10.13 -13.39
N PRO A 85 -0.59 -10.88 -12.36
CA PRO A 85 -1.49 -11.84 -11.72
C PRO A 85 -2.56 -11.10 -10.91
N VAL A 86 -3.77 -11.66 -10.89
CA VAL A 86 -4.85 -11.24 -9.99
C VAL A 86 -5.07 -12.37 -8.99
N LEU A 87 -4.85 -12.11 -7.71
CA LEU A 87 -4.96 -13.09 -6.63
C LEU A 87 -6.28 -12.89 -5.87
N GLN A 88 -6.86 -13.94 -5.31
CA GLN A 88 -8.00 -13.84 -4.40
C GLN A 88 -7.50 -13.82 -2.95
N HIS A 89 -8.11 -12.98 -2.11
CA HIS A 89 -7.73 -12.89 -0.70
C HIS A 89 -8.21 -14.13 0.07
N PRO A 90 -7.36 -14.78 0.89
CA PRO A 90 -7.68 -16.07 1.52
C PRO A 90 -8.81 -16.01 2.54
N ALA A 91 -8.95 -14.88 3.25
CA ALA A 91 -9.98 -14.69 4.29
C ALA A 91 -11.15 -13.81 3.84
N LEU A 92 -11.06 -13.15 2.69
CA LEU A 92 -12.05 -12.19 2.19
C LEU A 92 -12.47 -12.65 0.79
N PRO A 93 -13.50 -13.51 0.69
CA PRO A 93 -13.77 -14.26 -0.54
C PRO A 93 -14.15 -13.36 -1.72
N ASP A 94 -14.68 -12.17 -1.47
CA ASP A 94 -15.07 -11.19 -2.47
C ASP A 94 -13.97 -10.16 -2.79
N VAL A 95 -12.74 -10.33 -2.30
CA VAL A 95 -11.63 -9.40 -2.54
C VAL A 95 -10.57 -10.00 -3.47
N LEU A 96 -10.22 -9.24 -4.49
CA LEU A 96 -9.12 -9.49 -5.41
C LEU A 96 -7.94 -8.55 -5.12
N LEU A 97 -6.73 -9.07 -5.27
CA LEU A 97 -5.46 -8.40 -5.02
C LEU A 97 -4.66 -8.34 -6.32
N ILE A 98 -4.20 -7.15 -6.69
CA ILE A 98 -3.36 -6.90 -7.86
C ILE A 98 -2.02 -6.39 -7.32
N PRO A 99 -0.90 -7.13 -7.51
CA PRO A 99 0.40 -6.69 -7.04
C PRO A 99 0.89 -5.50 -7.85
N MET A 100 1.45 -4.51 -7.16
CA MET A 100 2.12 -3.38 -7.79
C MET A 100 3.50 -3.80 -8.28
N THR A 101 3.76 -3.62 -9.58
CA THR A 101 5.10 -3.79 -10.18
C THR A 101 5.92 -2.51 -9.96
N GLY A 102 6.75 -2.48 -8.92
CA GLY A 102 7.64 -1.35 -8.64
C GLY A 102 8.52 -1.56 -7.40
N PRO A 103 9.52 -0.68 -7.17
CA PRO A 103 9.85 0.52 -7.94
C PRO A 103 10.91 0.27 -9.01
N SER A 104 10.63 0.60 -10.28
CA SER A 104 11.67 0.79 -11.30
C SER A 104 12.04 2.28 -11.37
N TYR A 105 13.33 2.61 -11.35
CA TYR A 105 13.82 4.01 -11.37
C TYR A 105 13.30 4.81 -12.58
N GLU A 106 12.92 4.15 -13.67
CA GLU A 106 12.50 4.78 -14.94
C GLU A 106 11.00 5.09 -15.03
N SER A 107 10.12 4.40 -14.29
CA SER A 107 8.66 4.49 -14.49
C SER A 107 7.98 5.69 -13.82
N TRP A 108 8.68 6.47 -12.98
CA TRP A 108 8.03 7.47 -12.13
C TRP A 108 7.99 8.90 -12.71
N ARG A 109 8.58 9.17 -13.89
CA ARG A 109 8.39 10.48 -14.56
C ARG A 109 6.98 10.70 -15.07
N CYS A 110 6.15 9.66 -15.13
CA CYS A 110 4.78 9.76 -15.61
C CYS A 110 3.84 9.02 -14.64
N ARG A 111 2.84 9.74 -14.12
CA ARG A 111 1.60 9.24 -13.49
C ARG A 111 1.49 9.13 -11.96
N PHE A 112 2.21 9.95 -11.20
CA PHE A 112 1.73 10.32 -9.85
C PHE A 112 1.80 11.85 -9.64
N CYS A 113 1.02 12.55 -10.47
CA CYS A 113 0.50 13.89 -10.15
C CYS A 113 -1.02 13.79 -10.16
N VAL A 114 -1.60 13.19 -9.12
CA VAL A 114 -2.98 13.48 -8.69
C VAL A 114 -2.98 13.44 -7.18
N PHE A 115 -2.53 14.56 -6.60
CA PHE A 115 -3.09 15.33 -5.47
C PHE A 115 -1.97 16.17 -4.85
#